data_AF-A0A9W8E3P0-F1
#
_entry.id   AF-A0A9W8E3P0-F1
#
_cell.length_a   1.000
_cell.length_b   1.000
_cell.length_c   1.000
_cell.angle_alpha   90.00
_cell.angle_beta   90.00
_cell.angle_gamma   90.00
#
_symmetry.space_group_name_H-M   'P 1'
#
loop_
_entity.id
_entity.type
_entity.pdbx_description
1 polymer ?
#
loop_
_entity_poly.entity_id
_entity_poly.type
_entity_poly.pdbx_seq_one_letter_code
_entity_poly.pdbx_strand_id
1 'polypeptide(L)'
;MTNPKNSERENFQSQVDILADSQAFDPKQDVEEKRWLRREYRQLIQCTEENRTELVQSDAQGLVQSLQNANALYEKVKNTYEASLDSRFLIMSSDIGTQKAKMMRIDHDSYDVDEYFIKLNNLVQGSHPVEGLEEYPPDKLLGTYWNKLGSVVAKYSRRAPTSDFMFGPLLTEKRVLQTPRNRTVRQAKNAENLVQPQQLEENDIEKQENETTKNVKMIFEVLERVG
;
A
#
# COMPACT_ATOMS: atom_id res chain seq x y z
N MET A 1 39.44 -25.42 34.86
CA MET A 1 38.12 -25.03 35.42
C MET A 1 37.61 -23.88 34.58
N THR A 2 36.62 -24.14 33.72
CA THR A 2 36.04 -23.12 32.83
C THR A 2 35.10 -22.21 33.63
N ASN A 3 35.23 -20.90 33.44
CA ASN A 3 34.57 -19.87 34.23
C ASN A 3 33.04 -19.86 33.95
N PRO A 4 32.16 -20.04 34.95
CA PRO A 4 30.72 -20.21 34.76
C PRO A 4 30.04 -19.02 34.06
N LYS A 5 30.60 -17.81 34.19
CA LYS A 5 30.09 -16.59 33.52
C LYS A 5 30.30 -16.60 32.00
N ASN A 6 31.22 -17.41 31.48
CA ASN A 6 31.43 -17.53 30.03
C ASN A 6 30.40 -18.47 29.39
N SER A 7 30.00 -19.55 30.07
CA SER A 7 28.99 -20.47 29.52
C SER A 7 27.58 -19.87 29.50
N GLU A 8 27.26 -18.99 30.46
CA GLU A 8 25.96 -18.30 30.48
C GLU A 8 25.84 -17.25 29.37
N ARG A 9 26.93 -16.53 29.05
CA ARG A 9 26.99 -15.60 27.92
C ARG A 9 26.91 -16.32 26.58
N GLU A 10 27.61 -17.44 26.42
CA GLU A 10 27.53 -18.27 25.22
C GLU A 10 26.14 -18.88 25.02
N ASN A 11 25.46 -19.30 26.10
CA ASN A 11 24.07 -19.77 26.05
C ASN A 11 23.06 -18.67 25.71
N PHE A 12 23.27 -17.45 26.19
CA PHE A 12 22.39 -16.32 25.88
C PHE A 12 22.55 -15.85 24.44
N GLN A 13 23.80 -15.76 23.96
CA GLN A 13 24.09 -15.38 22.57
C GLN A 13 23.53 -16.42 21.58
N SER A 14 23.72 -17.71 21.87
CA SER A 14 23.15 -18.79 21.06
C SER A 14 21.62 -18.82 21.10
N GLN A 15 20.97 -18.48 22.22
CA GLN A 15 19.50 -18.33 22.27
C GLN A 15 19.00 -17.14 21.43
N VAL A 16 19.71 -16.01 21.44
CA VAL A 16 19.35 -14.83 20.64
C VAL A 16 19.53 -15.11 19.14
N ASP A 17 20.61 -15.81 18.75
CA ASP A 17 20.83 -16.23 17.36
C ASP A 17 19.78 -17.26 16.89
N ILE A 18 19.38 -18.21 17.75
CA ILE A 18 18.30 -19.16 17.44
C ILE A 18 16.95 -18.45 17.21
N LEU A 19 16.65 -17.41 17.98
CA LEU A 19 15.39 -16.66 17.90
C LEU A 19 15.36 -15.65 16.74
N ALA A 20 16.49 -15.04 16.40
CA ALA A 20 16.58 -14.08 15.30
C ALA A 20 16.74 -14.76 13.94
N ASP A 21 17.34 -15.96 13.88
CA ASP A 21 17.86 -16.53 12.63
C ASP A 21 17.11 -17.80 12.17
N SER A 22 16.44 -18.55 13.07
CA SER A 22 15.84 -19.86 12.69
C SER A 22 14.72 -19.80 11.62
N GLN A 23 14.03 -18.67 11.46
CA GLN A 23 13.05 -18.50 10.38
C GLN A 23 13.65 -17.94 9.09
N ALA A 24 14.73 -17.15 9.17
CA ALA A 24 15.30 -16.46 8.02
C ALA A 24 16.44 -17.24 7.37
N PHE A 25 17.29 -17.88 8.18
CA PHE A 25 18.46 -18.61 7.71
C PHE A 25 18.74 -19.87 8.55
N ASP A 26 18.77 -21.03 7.90
CA ASP A 26 19.08 -22.30 8.55
C ASP A 26 20.21 -23.05 7.81
N PRO A 27 21.47 -22.91 8.26
CA PRO A 27 22.60 -23.58 7.62
C PRO A 27 22.58 -25.11 7.83
N LYS A 28 21.81 -25.61 8.81
CA LYS A 28 21.70 -27.03 9.16
C LYS A 28 20.43 -27.68 8.60
N GLN A 29 19.70 -26.99 7.71
CA GLN A 29 18.57 -27.56 7.00
C GLN A 29 18.94 -28.90 6.35
N ASP A 30 17.99 -29.84 6.39
CA ASP A 30 18.17 -31.17 5.84
C ASP A 30 18.58 -31.15 4.36
N VAL A 31 19.46 -32.08 3.99
CA VAL A 31 20.05 -32.14 2.66
C VAL A 31 19.03 -32.62 1.63
N GLU A 32 18.10 -33.51 2.00
CA GLU A 32 17.06 -34.00 1.11
C GLU A 32 16.04 -32.91 0.82
N GLU A 33 15.62 -32.15 1.84
CA GLU A 33 14.73 -30.99 1.68
C GLU A 33 15.33 -29.95 0.71
N LYS A 34 16.60 -29.58 0.90
CA LYS A 34 17.30 -28.67 -0.02
C LYS A 34 17.35 -29.21 -1.43
N ARG A 35 17.65 -30.51 -1.59
CA ARG A 35 17.72 -31.15 -2.91
C ARG A 35 16.35 -31.16 -3.60
N TRP A 36 15.30 -31.43 -2.84
CA TRP A 36 13.93 -31.38 -3.33
C TRP A 36 13.54 -29.96 -3.75
N LEU A 37 13.76 -28.95 -2.92
CA LEU A 37 13.48 -27.54 -3.26
C LEU A 37 14.19 -27.10 -4.54
N ARG A 38 15.49 -27.40 -4.67
CA ARG A 38 16.25 -27.04 -5.88
C ARG A 38 15.72 -27.72 -7.12
N ARG A 39 15.19 -28.95 -7.01
CA ARG A 39 14.57 -29.66 -8.13
C ARG A 39 13.25 -29.01 -8.51
N GLU A 40 12.38 -28.75 -7.54
CA GLU A 40 11.08 -28.09 -7.78
C GLU A 40 11.27 -26.71 -8.40
N TYR A 41 12.16 -25.86 -7.86
CA TYR A 41 12.43 -24.56 -8.46
C TYR A 41 12.99 -24.67 -9.89
N ARG A 42 13.88 -25.63 -10.16
CA ARG A 42 14.40 -25.83 -11.52
C ARG A 42 13.32 -26.30 -12.48
N GLN A 43 12.44 -27.19 -12.03
CA GLN A 43 11.30 -27.64 -12.81
C GLN A 43 10.31 -26.49 -13.07
N LEU A 44 9.98 -25.71 -12.04
CA LEU A 44 9.10 -24.55 -12.16
C LEU A 44 9.67 -23.51 -13.13
N ILE A 45 10.97 -23.22 -13.04
CA ILE A 45 11.66 -22.32 -13.95
C ILE A 45 11.60 -22.87 -15.38
N GLN A 46 11.92 -24.14 -15.57
CA GLN A 46 11.91 -24.78 -16.89
C GLN A 46 10.51 -24.76 -17.51
N CYS A 47 9.47 -25.19 -16.78
CA CYS A 47 8.11 -25.19 -17.29
C CYS A 47 7.59 -23.79 -17.62
N THR A 48 7.98 -22.78 -16.84
CA THR A 48 7.58 -21.38 -17.09
C THR A 48 8.30 -20.82 -18.32
N GLU A 49 9.55 -21.22 -18.57
CA GLU A 49 10.30 -20.82 -19.75
C GLU A 49 9.79 -21.52 -21.02
N GLU A 50 9.50 -22.83 -20.93
CA GLU A 50 8.92 -23.61 -22.04
C GLU A 50 7.53 -23.06 -22.45
N ASN A 51 6.70 -22.69 -21.47
CA ASN A 51 5.35 -22.16 -21.70
C ASN A 51 5.32 -20.62 -21.80
N ARG A 52 6.47 -19.95 -21.95
CA ARG A 52 6.59 -18.49 -21.91
C ARG A 52 5.63 -17.80 -22.89
N THR A 53 5.56 -18.28 -24.13
CA THR A 53 4.71 -17.71 -25.19
C THR A 53 3.23 -17.81 -24.83
N GLU A 54 2.79 -18.96 -24.32
CA GLU A 54 1.42 -19.20 -23.88
C GLU A 54 1.06 -18.33 -22.68
N LEU A 55 1.97 -18.14 -21.72
CA LEU A 55 1.74 -17.29 -20.54
C LEU A 55 1.56 -15.81 -20.90
N VAL A 56 2.22 -15.35 -21.98
CA VAL A 56 2.03 -14.00 -22.52
C VAL A 56 0.69 -13.86 -23.22
N GLN A 57 0.27 -14.86 -24.02
CA GLN A 57 -0.93 -14.79 -24.88
C GLN A 57 -2.25 -15.17 -24.18
N SER A 58 -2.22 -16.14 -23.26
CA SER A 58 -3.40 -16.64 -22.56
C SER A 58 -3.93 -15.67 -21.50
N ASP A 59 -5.10 -15.97 -20.93
CA ASP A 59 -5.58 -15.26 -19.74
C ASP A 59 -4.55 -15.35 -18.60
N ALA A 60 -4.43 -14.31 -17.78
CA ALA A 60 -3.42 -14.17 -16.74
C ALA A 60 -3.40 -15.28 -15.66
N GLN A 61 -4.31 -16.24 -15.72
CA GLN A 61 -4.45 -17.34 -14.77
C GLN A 61 -3.21 -18.25 -14.71
N GLY A 62 -2.58 -18.58 -15.85
CA GLY A 62 -1.42 -19.48 -15.86
C GLY A 62 -0.22 -18.91 -15.09
N LEU A 63 0.10 -17.63 -15.32
CA LEU A 63 1.21 -16.95 -14.63
C LEU A 63 0.92 -16.79 -13.12
N VAL A 64 -0.34 -16.52 -12.77
CA VAL A 64 -0.77 -16.42 -11.36
C VAL A 64 -0.61 -17.76 -10.64
N GLN A 65 -0.96 -18.88 -11.29
CA GLN A 65 -0.75 -20.21 -10.72
C GLN A 65 0.73 -20.52 -10.50
N SER A 66 1.60 -20.21 -11.46
CA SER A 66 3.05 -20.37 -11.29
C SER A 66 3.60 -19.54 -10.13
N LEU A 67 3.11 -18.31 -9.94
CA LEU A 67 3.47 -17.46 -8.80
C LEU A 67 2.96 -18.02 -7.46
N GLN A 68 1.75 -18.57 -7.43
CA GLN A 68 1.23 -19.23 -6.22
C GLN A 68 2.07 -20.46 -5.85
N ASN A 69 2.49 -21.25 -6.83
CA ASN A 69 3.38 -22.38 -6.62
C ASN A 69 4.74 -21.93 -6.08
N ALA A 70 5.31 -20.85 -6.62
CA ALA A 70 6.54 -20.26 -6.09
C ALA A 70 6.40 -19.78 -4.64
N ASN A 71 5.30 -19.10 -4.31
CA ASN A 71 5.03 -18.67 -2.92
C ASN A 71 4.96 -19.85 -1.95
N ALA A 72 4.37 -20.96 -2.36
CA ALA A 72 4.32 -22.17 -1.53
C ALA A 72 5.71 -22.80 -1.32
N LEU A 73 6.61 -22.71 -2.32
CA LEU A 73 7.99 -23.17 -2.18
C LEU A 73 8.81 -22.21 -1.30
N TYR A 74 8.53 -20.90 -1.38
CA TYR A 74 9.24 -19.85 -0.65
C TYR A 74 9.19 -20.04 0.87
N GLU A 75 8.08 -20.55 1.42
CA GLU A 75 7.95 -20.84 2.87
C GLU A 75 9.05 -21.76 3.41
N LYS A 76 9.65 -22.59 2.56
CA LYS A 76 10.69 -23.57 2.91
C LYS A 76 12.11 -23.09 2.56
N VAL A 77 12.24 -21.91 1.97
CA VAL A 77 13.53 -21.32 1.60
C VAL A 77 14.18 -20.70 2.83
N LYS A 78 15.25 -21.33 3.29
CA LYS A 78 16.04 -20.88 4.45
C LYS A 78 17.52 -20.67 4.13
N ASN A 79 17.91 -20.81 2.87
CA ASN A 79 19.31 -20.81 2.45
C ASN A 79 19.51 -19.93 1.22
N THR A 80 20.71 -19.35 1.11
CA THR A 80 21.03 -18.34 0.09
C THR A 80 20.97 -18.89 -1.34
N TYR A 81 21.31 -20.17 -1.53
CA TYR A 81 21.30 -20.80 -2.85
C TYR A 81 19.87 -20.96 -3.38
N GLU A 82 18.95 -21.47 -2.57
CA GLU A 82 17.55 -21.63 -2.89
C GLU A 82 16.89 -20.25 -3.10
N ALA A 83 17.22 -19.25 -2.28
CA ALA A 83 16.78 -17.88 -2.48
C ALA A 83 17.24 -17.27 -3.82
N SER A 84 18.41 -17.68 -4.34
CA SER A 84 18.88 -17.26 -5.66
C SER A 84 18.06 -17.87 -6.82
N LEU A 85 17.55 -19.09 -6.64
CA LEU A 85 16.65 -19.73 -7.61
C LEU A 85 15.28 -19.04 -7.60
N ASP A 86 14.78 -18.71 -6.42
CA ASP A 86 13.53 -17.97 -6.25
C ASP A 86 13.61 -16.58 -6.91
N SER A 87 14.68 -15.84 -6.63
CA SER A 87 14.94 -14.53 -7.26
C SER A 87 14.98 -14.62 -8.79
N ARG A 88 15.61 -15.68 -9.32
CA ARG A 88 15.65 -15.94 -10.76
C ARG A 88 14.25 -16.17 -11.34
N PHE A 89 13.44 -16.96 -10.67
CA PHE A 89 12.05 -17.20 -11.08
C PHE A 89 11.22 -15.90 -11.07
N LEU A 90 11.37 -15.05 -10.05
CA LEU A 90 10.67 -13.77 -9.96
C LEU A 90 11.06 -12.81 -11.08
N ILE A 91 12.35 -12.73 -11.43
CA ILE A 91 12.83 -11.92 -12.56
C ILE A 91 12.16 -12.39 -13.85
N MET A 92 12.16 -13.70 -14.12
CA MET A 92 11.54 -14.27 -15.30
C MET A 92 10.03 -14.01 -15.35
N SER A 93 9.34 -14.16 -14.21
CA SER A 93 7.92 -13.85 -14.07
C SER A 93 7.61 -12.37 -14.32
N SER A 94 8.48 -11.49 -13.84
CA SER A 94 8.39 -10.05 -14.10
C SER A 94 8.55 -9.75 -15.59
N ASP A 95 9.54 -10.34 -16.27
CA ASP A 95 9.73 -10.16 -17.71
C ASP A 95 8.50 -10.59 -18.51
N ILE A 96 7.91 -11.74 -18.17
CA ILE A 96 6.64 -12.21 -18.77
C ILE A 96 5.53 -11.20 -18.49
N GLY A 97 5.41 -10.73 -17.25
CA GLY A 97 4.46 -9.70 -16.86
C GLY A 97 4.63 -8.39 -17.63
N THR A 98 5.86 -7.94 -17.87
CA THR A 98 6.12 -6.73 -18.66
C THR A 98 5.79 -6.91 -20.13
N GLN A 99 6.11 -8.07 -20.73
CA GLN A 99 5.75 -8.39 -22.10
C GLN A 99 4.24 -8.47 -22.25
N LYS A 100 3.57 -9.12 -21.31
CA LYS A 100 2.12 -9.18 -21.27
C LYS A 100 1.51 -7.79 -21.10
N ALA A 101 2.01 -6.96 -20.20
CA ALA A 101 1.54 -5.58 -20.03
C ALA A 101 1.73 -4.75 -21.31
N LYS A 102 2.82 -4.96 -22.05
CA LYS A 102 3.05 -4.32 -23.36
C LYS A 102 2.09 -4.81 -24.44
N MET A 103 1.64 -6.07 -24.38
CA MET A 103 0.64 -6.64 -25.29
C MET A 103 -0.81 -6.29 -24.86
N MET A 104 -1.04 -6.13 -23.55
CA MET A 104 -2.30 -5.67 -22.95
C MET A 104 -2.51 -4.18 -23.13
N ARG A 105 -1.42 -3.41 -23.28
CA ARG A 105 -1.51 -2.15 -24.00
C ARG A 105 -2.03 -2.57 -25.36
N ILE A 106 -3.34 -2.46 -25.50
CA ILE A 106 -4.00 -2.00 -26.70
C ILE A 106 -3.18 -0.76 -27.05
N ASP A 107 -2.10 -0.99 -27.81
CA ASP A 107 -1.63 0.00 -28.75
C ASP A 107 -2.93 0.42 -29.40
N HIS A 108 -3.28 1.67 -29.13
CA HIS A 108 -4.52 2.26 -29.55
C HIS A 108 -4.75 1.73 -30.95
N ASP A 109 -5.63 0.74 -31.11
CA ASP A 109 -6.21 0.45 -32.40
C ASP A 109 -6.77 1.81 -32.74
N SER A 110 -6.03 2.49 -33.61
CA SER A 110 -5.94 3.95 -33.64
C SER A 110 -7.37 4.40 -33.72
N TYR A 111 -7.91 5.02 -32.66
CA TYR A 111 -9.36 5.13 -32.53
C TYR A 111 -9.87 5.76 -33.80
N ASP A 112 -10.47 4.90 -34.60
CA ASP A 112 -10.86 5.27 -35.93
C ASP A 112 -12.18 5.96 -35.70
N VAL A 113 -12.09 7.28 -35.69
CA VAL A 113 -13.21 8.18 -35.49
C VAL A 113 -14.33 7.79 -36.46
N ASP A 114 -13.96 7.37 -37.68
CA ASP A 114 -14.89 6.99 -38.73
C ASP A 114 -15.54 5.64 -38.42
N GLU A 115 -14.77 4.62 -38.01
CA GLU A 115 -15.33 3.32 -37.60
C GLU A 115 -16.25 3.45 -36.38
N TYR A 116 -15.89 4.32 -35.43
CA TYR A 116 -16.73 4.66 -34.29
C TYR A 116 -18.05 5.29 -34.71
N PHE A 117 -18.02 6.31 -35.59
CA PHE A 117 -19.24 6.94 -36.07
C PHE A 117 -20.11 6.00 -36.90
N ILE A 118 -19.52 5.11 -37.70
CA ILE A 118 -20.27 4.07 -38.44
C ILE A 118 -20.99 3.13 -37.47
N LYS A 119 -20.27 2.59 -36.46
CA LYS A 119 -20.86 1.71 -35.44
C LYS A 119 -21.94 2.42 -34.62
N LEU A 120 -21.70 3.68 -34.24
CA LEU A 120 -22.64 4.50 -33.48
C LEU A 120 -23.89 4.79 -34.30
N ASN A 121 -23.74 5.14 -35.58
CA ASN A 121 -24.85 5.39 -36.46
C ASN A 121 -25.72 4.13 -36.67
N ASN A 122 -25.08 2.97 -36.86
CA ASN A 122 -25.76 1.68 -36.96
C ASN A 122 -26.54 1.34 -35.67
N LEU A 123 -25.99 1.67 -34.50
CA LEU A 123 -26.65 1.47 -33.21
C LEU A 123 -27.90 2.35 -33.05
N VAL A 124 -27.86 3.59 -33.54
CA VAL A 124 -28.94 4.58 -33.37
C VAL A 124 -30.05 4.45 -34.42
N GLN A 125 -29.68 4.15 -35.67
CA GLN A 125 -30.63 4.07 -36.79
C GLN A 125 -31.16 2.64 -37.02
N GLY A 126 -30.53 1.62 -36.43
CA GLY A 126 -30.75 0.23 -36.81
C GLY A 126 -30.02 -0.09 -38.11
N SER A 127 -29.80 -1.37 -38.40
CA SER A 127 -29.03 -1.86 -39.53
C SER A 127 -29.71 -1.60 -40.89
N HIS A 128 -29.92 -0.34 -41.24
CA HIS A 128 -30.21 0.09 -42.60
C HIS A 128 -28.91 0.63 -43.19
N PRO A 129 -28.36 0.00 -44.25
CA PRO A 129 -27.20 0.55 -44.93
C PRO A 129 -27.60 1.94 -45.41
N VAL A 130 -26.82 2.93 -44.99
CA VAL A 130 -26.96 4.30 -45.43
C VAL A 130 -26.39 4.39 -46.84
N GLU A 131 -27.09 3.77 -47.79
CA GLU A 131 -26.84 3.97 -49.21
C GLU A 131 -27.44 5.33 -49.60
N GLY A 132 -26.56 6.32 -49.73
CA GLY A 132 -26.88 7.63 -50.27
C GLY A 132 -27.37 8.62 -49.23
N LEU A 133 -26.45 9.20 -48.46
CA LEU A 133 -26.73 10.47 -47.80
C LEU A 133 -25.92 11.58 -48.46
N GLU A 134 -26.68 12.53 -49.02
CA GLU A 134 -26.32 13.94 -49.09
C GLU A 134 -25.58 14.35 -47.81
N GLU A 135 -24.60 15.22 -47.99
CA GLU A 135 -23.51 15.60 -47.08
C GLU A 135 -23.95 16.03 -45.65
N TYR A 136 -25.25 16.25 -45.39
CA TYR A 136 -25.80 16.51 -44.08
C TYR A 136 -27.20 15.88 -43.91
N PRO A 137 -27.46 15.10 -42.84
CA PRO A 137 -28.82 14.72 -42.51
C PRO A 137 -29.63 15.99 -42.18
N PRO A 138 -30.86 16.16 -42.72
CA PRO A 138 -31.67 17.35 -42.45
C PRO A 138 -31.83 17.56 -40.93
N ASP A 139 -31.73 18.81 -40.46
CA ASP A 139 -31.73 19.21 -39.03
C ASP A 139 -32.77 18.52 -38.15
N LYS A 140 -33.94 18.15 -38.72
CA LYS A 140 -35.00 17.40 -38.03
C LYS A 140 -34.58 15.99 -37.61
N LEU A 141 -33.72 15.31 -38.37
CA LEU A 141 -33.21 13.98 -38.05
C LEU A 141 -32.19 14.04 -36.92
N LEU A 142 -31.35 15.09 -36.87
CA LEU A 142 -30.33 15.27 -35.84
C LEU A 142 -30.95 15.33 -34.42
N GLY A 143 -32.07 16.04 -34.26
CA GLY A 143 -32.78 16.12 -32.98
C GLY A 143 -33.31 14.76 -32.49
N THR A 144 -33.80 13.92 -33.41
CA THR A 144 -34.28 12.57 -33.05
C THR A 144 -33.15 11.58 -32.82
N TYR A 145 -32.03 11.76 -33.51
CA TYR A 145 -30.82 10.96 -33.38
C TYR A 145 -30.23 11.04 -31.97
N TRP A 146 -30.00 12.25 -31.45
CA TRP A 146 -29.44 12.44 -30.11
C TRP A 146 -30.35 11.90 -28.99
N ASN A 147 -31.67 12.00 -29.16
CA ASN A 147 -32.63 11.43 -28.21
C ASN A 147 -32.57 9.90 -28.15
N LYS A 148 -32.50 9.25 -29.32
CA LYS A 148 -32.35 7.79 -29.40
C LYS A 148 -30.99 7.34 -28.85
N LEU A 149 -29.91 8.00 -29.26
CA LEU A 149 -28.57 7.73 -28.73
C LEU A 149 -28.53 7.88 -27.21
N GLY A 150 -29.08 8.98 -26.68
CA GLY A 150 -29.17 9.22 -25.24
C GLY A 150 -29.90 8.10 -24.50
N SER A 151 -31.00 7.58 -25.06
CA SER A 151 -31.75 6.45 -24.47
C SER A 151 -30.95 5.14 -24.41
N VAL A 152 -30.10 4.90 -25.42
CA VAL A 152 -29.24 3.70 -25.50
C VAL A 152 -28.04 3.84 -24.55
N VAL A 153 -27.37 4.99 -24.59
CA VAL A 153 -26.17 5.27 -23.77
C VAL A 153 -26.52 5.37 -22.29
N ALA A 154 -27.71 5.84 -21.92
CA ALA A 154 -28.15 5.93 -20.53
C ALA A 154 -28.17 4.58 -19.79
N LYS A 155 -28.21 3.45 -20.51
CA LYS A 155 -28.10 2.10 -19.91
C LYS A 155 -26.68 1.77 -19.44
N TYR A 156 -25.67 2.32 -20.11
CA TYR A 156 -24.26 2.00 -19.90
C TYR A 156 -23.49 3.14 -19.20
N SER A 157 -24.02 4.36 -19.26
CA SER A 157 -23.48 5.53 -18.56
C SER A 157 -24.20 5.72 -17.23
N ARG A 158 -23.45 5.71 -16.13
CA ARG A 158 -23.95 6.23 -14.86
C ARG A 158 -23.76 7.73 -14.89
N ARG A 159 -24.85 8.49 -14.71
CA ARG A 159 -24.77 9.95 -14.57
C ARG A 159 -23.83 10.26 -13.41
N ALA A 160 -22.77 11.03 -13.66
CA ALA A 160 -21.90 11.49 -12.58
C ALA A 160 -22.77 12.24 -11.55
N PRO A 161 -22.59 12.00 -10.24
CA PRO A 161 -23.31 12.76 -9.23
C PRO A 161 -22.96 14.24 -9.43
N THR A 162 -23.93 15.02 -9.90
CA THR A 162 -23.79 16.46 -9.99
C THR A 162 -24.03 17.00 -8.59
N SER A 163 -23.10 17.80 -8.07
CA SER A 163 -23.39 18.62 -6.91
C SER A 163 -24.43 19.66 -7.34
N ASP A 164 -25.67 19.49 -6.87
CA ASP A 164 -26.76 20.45 -7.15
C ASP A 164 -26.46 21.87 -6.62
N PHE A 165 -25.40 22.02 -5.79
CA PHE A 165 -25.05 23.28 -5.15
C PHE A 165 -23.54 23.55 -5.18
N MET A 166 -23.01 23.98 -6.33
CA MET A 166 -21.61 24.44 -6.45
C MET A 166 -21.38 25.88 -5.97
N PHE A 167 -22.42 26.57 -5.52
CA PHE A 167 -22.29 27.95 -5.05
C PHE A 167 -21.89 28.08 -3.57
N GLY A 168 -21.84 26.98 -2.81
CA GLY A 168 -21.77 27.09 -1.34
C GLY A 168 -22.97 27.90 -0.80
N PRO A 169 -23.11 28.07 0.52
CA PRO A 169 -24.29 28.70 1.09
C PRO A 169 -24.31 30.22 0.86
N LEU A 170 -24.62 30.64 -0.38
CA LEU A 170 -24.85 32.06 -0.73
C LEU A 170 -26.11 32.64 -0.08
N LEU A 171 -26.96 31.77 0.49
CA LEU A 171 -28.19 32.14 1.21
C LEU A 171 -28.16 31.78 2.70
N THR A 172 -26.98 31.62 3.31
CA THR A 172 -26.91 31.75 4.78
C THR A 172 -26.57 33.19 5.13
N GLU A 173 -27.58 33.96 5.50
CA GLU A 173 -27.37 35.19 6.24
C GLU A 173 -26.55 34.85 7.48
N LYS A 174 -25.37 35.46 7.63
CA LYS A 174 -24.58 35.36 8.86
C LYS A 174 -25.48 35.85 9.99
N ARG A 175 -25.87 34.94 10.90
CA ARG A 175 -26.62 35.31 12.10
C ARG A 175 -25.85 36.40 12.83
N VAL A 176 -26.31 37.65 12.70
CA VAL A 176 -25.73 38.79 13.41
C VAL A 176 -26.07 38.57 14.87
N LEU A 177 -25.08 38.17 15.65
CA LEU A 177 -25.20 38.18 17.10
C LEU A 177 -25.43 39.64 17.49
N GLN A 178 -26.64 39.92 18.02
CA GLN A 178 -26.93 41.15 18.74
C GLN A 178 -25.76 41.38 19.70
N THR A 179 -25.10 42.53 19.53
CA THR A 179 -23.91 42.92 20.29
C THR A 179 -24.12 42.57 21.76
N PRO A 180 -23.19 41.87 22.44
CA PRO A 180 -23.37 41.58 23.85
C PRO A 180 -23.55 42.91 24.58
N ARG A 181 -24.78 43.13 25.07
CA ARG A 181 -25.12 44.32 25.83
C ARG A 181 -24.20 44.29 27.04
N ASN A 182 -23.25 45.22 27.09
CA ASN A 182 -22.34 45.41 28.21
C ASN A 182 -23.17 45.58 29.48
N ARG A 183 -23.47 44.47 30.17
CA ARG A 183 -23.88 44.51 31.56
C ARG A 183 -22.60 44.43 32.37
N THR A 184 -21.91 45.56 32.40
CA THR A 184 -20.96 45.87 33.47
C THR A 184 -21.74 45.86 34.78
N VAL A 185 -21.79 44.70 35.43
CA VAL A 185 -21.71 44.66 36.88
C VAL A 185 -20.29 44.24 37.16
N ARG A 186 -19.41 45.23 37.34
CA ARG A 186 -18.14 45.02 38.02
C ARG A 186 -18.50 44.52 39.41
N GLN A 187 -18.58 43.20 39.59
CA GLN A 187 -18.35 42.64 40.91
C GLN A 187 -16.91 43.05 41.25
N ALA A 188 -16.77 43.95 42.21
CA ALA A 188 -15.49 44.27 42.78
C ALA A 188 -14.84 42.94 43.19
N LYS A 189 -13.75 42.57 42.52
CA LYS A 189 -13.02 41.36 42.87
C LYS A 189 -12.45 41.59 44.26
N ASN A 190 -13.03 40.94 45.27
CA ASN A 190 -12.48 40.96 46.62
C ASN A 190 -11.06 40.40 46.57
N ALA A 191 -10.12 41.13 47.17
CA ALA A 191 -8.68 40.84 47.12
C ALA A 191 -8.32 39.47 47.76
N GLU A 192 -9.22 38.91 48.56
CA GLU A 192 -9.04 37.62 49.26
C GLU A 192 -8.99 36.41 48.33
N ASN A 193 -9.53 36.50 47.10
CA ASN A 193 -9.52 35.39 46.12
C ASN A 193 -8.37 35.47 45.10
N LEU A 194 -7.40 36.35 45.30
CA LEU A 194 -6.17 36.39 44.50
C LEU A 194 -5.13 35.48 45.14
N VAL A 195 -5.14 34.19 44.78
CA VAL A 195 -4.04 33.28 45.13
C VAL A 195 -2.85 33.62 44.24
N GLN A 196 -1.83 34.28 44.80
CA GLN A 196 -0.55 34.50 44.12
C GLN A 196 0.33 33.25 44.28
N PRO A 197 1.07 32.84 43.24
CA PRO A 197 2.00 31.73 43.36
C PRO A 197 3.11 32.07 44.37
N GLN A 198 3.38 31.14 45.28
CA GLN A 198 4.35 31.31 46.35
C GLN A 198 5.78 31.17 45.77
N GLN A 199 6.66 32.11 46.12
CA GLN A 199 8.04 32.16 45.65
C GLN A 199 8.88 31.24 46.57
N LEU A 200 9.43 30.16 46.02
CA LEU A 200 10.27 29.20 46.75
C LEU A 200 11.64 29.82 47.04
N GLU A 201 12.06 29.77 48.29
CA GLU A 201 13.40 30.18 48.76
C GLU A 201 14.40 29.01 48.63
N GLU A 202 15.70 29.32 48.58
CA GLU A 202 16.76 28.32 48.31
C GLU A 202 16.83 27.18 49.35
N ASN A 203 16.23 27.39 50.54
CA ASN A 203 16.17 26.41 51.62
C ASN A 203 15.01 25.39 51.48
N ASP A 204 14.01 25.65 50.62
CA ASP A 204 12.89 24.73 50.34
C ASP A 204 13.22 23.72 49.24
N ILE A 205 14.40 23.85 48.62
CA ILE A 205 14.90 22.91 47.63
C ILE A 205 15.61 21.78 48.38
N GLU A 206 14.95 20.61 48.48
CA GLU A 206 15.65 19.39 48.86
C GLU A 206 16.81 19.18 47.87
N LYS A 207 18.05 19.36 48.35
CA LYS A 207 19.25 19.08 47.56
C LYS A 207 19.28 17.58 47.28
N GLN A 208 18.77 17.18 46.12
CA GLN A 208 18.96 15.83 45.61
C GLN A 208 20.46 15.55 45.57
N GLU A 209 20.91 14.62 46.41
CA GLU A 209 22.28 14.14 46.36
C GLU A 209 22.52 13.54 44.98
N ASN A 210 23.51 14.06 44.25
CA ASN A 210 23.81 13.68 42.87
C ASN A 210 23.88 12.16 42.73
N GLU A 211 22.82 11.55 42.17
CA GLU A 211 22.67 10.10 42.03
C GLU A 211 23.84 9.47 41.26
N THR A 212 24.45 10.25 40.36
CA THR A 212 25.65 9.88 39.61
C THR A 212 26.84 9.53 40.50
N THR A 213 27.08 10.26 41.59
CA THR A 213 28.21 9.96 42.50
C THR A 213 27.99 8.67 43.28
N LYS A 214 26.73 8.40 43.65
CA LYS A 214 26.33 7.16 44.33
C LYS A 214 26.46 5.95 43.39
N ASN A 215 26.03 6.10 42.15
CA ASN A 215 26.13 5.05 41.14
C ASN A 215 27.59 4.71 40.79
N VAL A 216 28.47 5.73 40.70
CA VAL A 216 29.89 5.50 40.44
C VAL A 216 30.57 4.74 41.59
N LYS A 217 30.25 5.07 42.86
CA LYS A 217 30.74 4.29 44.01
C LYS A 217 30.24 2.85 44.00
N MET A 218 28.96 2.64 43.68
CA MET A 218 28.37 1.31 43.62
C MET A 218 29.02 0.45 42.52
N ILE A 219 29.32 1.04 41.37
CA ILE A 219 30.05 0.36 40.29
C ILE A 219 31.49 0.03 40.73
N PHE A 220 32.18 0.95 41.39
CA PHE A 220 33.54 0.73 41.91
C PHE A 220 33.61 -0.45 42.88
N GLU A 221 32.71 -0.52 43.87
CA GLU A 221 32.66 -1.62 44.83
C GLU A 221 32.38 -2.98 44.18
N VAL A 222 31.53 -2.99 43.14
CA VAL A 222 31.24 -4.21 42.36
C VAL A 222 32.47 -4.65 41.57
N LEU A 223 33.23 -3.72 41.01
CA LEU A 223 34.44 -4.03 40.26
C LEU A 223 35.57 -4.54 41.17
N GLU A 224 35.75 -3.97 42.36
CA GLU A 224 36.76 -4.41 43.33
C GLU A 224 36.49 -5.80 43.92
N ARG A 225 35.22 -6.24 43.92
CA ARG A 225 34.83 -7.59 44.36
C ARG A 225 34.99 -8.64 43.25
N VAL A 226 35.07 -8.22 41.98
CA VAL A 226 35.11 -9.10 40.81
C VAL A 226 36.51 -9.16 40.16
N GLY A 227 37.32 -8.10 40.30
CA GLY A 227 38.76 -8.11 40.00
C GLY A 227 39.55 -8.80 41.10
#